data_AF-A0A7X8F8R1-F1
#
_entry.id   AF-A0A7X8F8R1-F1
#
_cell.length_a   1.000
_cell.length_b   1.000
_cell.length_c   1.000
_cell.angle_alpha   90.00
_cell.angle_beta   90.00
_cell.angle_gamma   90.00
#
_symmetry.space_group_name_H-M   'P 1'
#
loop_
_entity.id
_entity.type
_entity.pdbx_description
1 polymer ?
#
loop_
_entity_poly.entity_id
_entity_poly.type
_entity_poly.pdbx_seq_one_letter_code
_entity_poly.pdbx_strand_id
1 'polypeptide(L)'
;EGKKAAEAIMMLQQTGILAYILPELNRLEGLKQNKYHHLDAFEHTLEVIRNSESGCIARWAALLHDIGKAGTISFQSDGTPRFIGHERLSSKLAHSILMRYQIAKPQRQIIQRVIAGHMRFKNSGEDGSLMKPETLLRIADQYGAALWQLLDLVHADNLAHAPQYRNPEQVPGLRRRFLDLQNRIPRFCLTGKDLIDTFGIAPGPLLGSLLQAAKEAWYQDPEMGREELLDYIDKQRLQERKTD
;
A
#
# COMPACT_ATOMS: atom_id res chain seq x y z
N GLU A 1 18.53 8.77 -13.05
CA GLU A 1 17.27 9.33 -13.60
C GLU A 1 16.39 8.20 -14.09
N GLY A 2 15.07 8.34 -14.00
CA GLY A 2 14.14 7.25 -14.29
C GLY A 2 14.06 6.81 -15.74
N LYS A 3 14.22 7.74 -16.67
CA LYS A 3 14.25 7.46 -18.11
C LYS A 3 15.34 6.44 -18.48
N LYS A 4 16.55 6.61 -17.93
CA LYS A 4 17.68 5.69 -18.13
C LYS A 4 17.41 4.29 -17.55
N ALA A 5 16.65 4.19 -16.46
CA ALA A 5 16.31 2.90 -15.86
C ALA A 5 15.32 2.10 -16.73
N ALA A 6 14.26 2.75 -17.21
CA ALA A 6 13.28 2.11 -18.09
C ALA A 6 13.91 1.66 -19.41
N GLU A 7 14.80 2.49 -20.00
CA GLU A 7 15.56 2.15 -21.21
C GLU A 7 16.49 0.94 -21.00
N ALA A 8 17.20 0.88 -19.86
CA ALA A 8 18.04 -0.26 -19.51
C ALA A 8 17.25 -1.57 -19.38
N ILE A 9 16.07 -1.53 -18.72
CA ILE A 9 15.21 -2.71 -18.59
C ILE A 9 14.67 -3.15 -19.95
N MET A 10 14.29 -2.20 -20.81
CA MET A 10 13.88 -2.50 -22.19
C MET A 10 15.02 -3.19 -22.97
N MET A 11 16.26 -2.70 -22.87
CA MET A 11 17.41 -3.34 -23.51
C MET A 11 17.64 -4.77 -22.98
N LEU A 12 17.48 -5.00 -21.67
CA LEU A 12 17.58 -6.33 -21.08
C LEU A 12 16.49 -7.27 -21.61
N GLN A 13 15.28 -6.76 -21.84
CA GLN A 13 14.18 -7.53 -22.43
C GLN A 13 14.46 -7.84 -23.90
N GLN A 14 14.85 -6.86 -24.71
CA GLN A 14 15.13 -7.02 -26.15
C GLN A 14 16.30 -7.98 -26.43
N THR A 15 17.27 -8.04 -25.52
CA THR A 15 18.41 -8.97 -25.61
C THR A 15 18.12 -10.35 -25.02
N GLY A 16 16.93 -10.56 -24.44
CA GLY A 16 16.53 -11.80 -23.77
C GLY A 16 17.19 -12.03 -22.40
N ILE A 17 18.07 -11.13 -21.94
CA ILE A 17 18.76 -11.24 -20.64
C ILE A 17 17.76 -11.17 -19.49
N LEU A 18 16.69 -10.38 -19.62
CA LEU A 18 15.69 -10.18 -18.57
C LEU A 18 15.06 -11.50 -18.11
N ALA A 19 14.82 -12.44 -19.04
CA ALA A 19 14.29 -13.77 -18.75
C ALA A 19 15.18 -14.59 -17.80
N TYR A 20 16.48 -14.31 -17.76
CA TYR A 20 17.43 -15.02 -16.89
C TYR A 20 17.61 -14.36 -15.52
N ILE A 21 17.57 -13.02 -15.47
CA ILE A 21 17.89 -12.26 -14.24
C ILE A 21 16.65 -11.85 -13.44
N LEU A 22 15.53 -11.60 -14.12
CA LEU A 22 14.26 -11.20 -13.52
C LEU A 22 13.08 -11.80 -14.31
N PRO A 23 12.98 -13.15 -14.38
CA PRO A 23 11.93 -13.85 -15.14
C PRO A 23 10.52 -13.43 -14.73
N GLU A 24 10.32 -13.02 -13.48
CA GLU A 24 9.02 -12.59 -12.96
C GLU A 24 8.52 -11.32 -13.67
N LEU A 25 9.42 -10.40 -14.02
CA LEU A 25 9.09 -9.21 -14.79
C LEU A 25 8.87 -9.55 -16.27
N ASN A 26 9.67 -10.45 -16.83
CA ASN A 26 9.54 -10.89 -18.22
C ASN A 26 8.17 -11.50 -18.53
N ARG A 27 7.48 -12.08 -17.54
CA ARG A 27 6.13 -12.64 -17.70
C ARG A 27 5.03 -11.58 -17.93
N LEU A 28 5.35 -10.30 -17.77
CA LEU A 28 4.41 -9.22 -18.05
C LEU A 28 4.37 -8.85 -19.54
N GLU A 29 5.37 -9.25 -20.33
CA GLU A 29 5.43 -8.96 -21.75
C GLU A 29 4.22 -9.56 -22.49
N GLY A 30 3.54 -8.73 -23.29
CA GLY A 30 2.34 -9.13 -24.02
C GLY A 30 1.10 -9.41 -23.15
N LEU A 31 1.20 -9.23 -21.83
CA LEU A 31 0.07 -9.45 -20.92
C LEU A 31 -0.95 -8.32 -21.08
N LYS A 32 -1.99 -8.60 -21.86
CA LYS A 32 -3.08 -7.66 -22.14
C LYS A 32 -3.77 -7.21 -20.85
N GLN A 33 -3.98 -5.91 -20.76
CA GLN A 33 -4.66 -5.28 -19.63
C GLN A 33 -6.11 -4.94 -19.96
N ASN A 34 -6.84 -4.44 -18.96
CA ASN A 34 -8.21 -3.98 -19.13
C ASN A 34 -8.27 -2.56 -19.72
N LYS A 35 -9.49 -2.06 -19.95
CA LYS A 35 -9.77 -0.77 -20.58
C LYS A 35 -9.04 0.46 -20.02
N TYR A 36 -8.56 0.40 -18.77
CA TYR A 36 -7.89 1.54 -18.13
C TYR A 36 -6.46 1.77 -18.66
N HIS A 37 -5.90 0.79 -19.36
CA HIS A 37 -4.51 0.79 -19.82
C HIS A 37 -4.45 0.83 -21.34
N HIS A 38 -3.41 1.48 -21.86
CA HIS A 38 -3.14 1.59 -23.30
C HIS A 38 -1.92 0.77 -23.75
N LEU A 39 -1.25 0.13 -22.79
CA LEU A 39 -0.05 -0.66 -22.95
C LEU A 39 -0.28 -2.07 -22.39
N ASP A 40 0.61 -3.00 -22.71
CA ASP A 40 0.69 -4.26 -21.96
C ASP A 40 1.29 -4.04 -20.56
N ALA A 41 1.23 -5.05 -19.69
CA ALA A 41 1.67 -4.92 -18.31
C ALA A 41 3.19 -4.63 -18.17
N PHE A 42 4.02 -5.05 -19.12
CA PHE A 42 5.46 -4.77 -19.09
C PHE A 42 5.74 -3.33 -19.48
N GLU A 43 5.18 -2.87 -20.60
CA GLU A 43 5.31 -1.50 -21.08
C GLU A 43 4.70 -0.49 -20.10
N HIS A 44 3.55 -0.82 -19.49
CA HIS A 44 2.96 -0.06 -18.39
C HIS A 44 3.94 0.08 -17.23
N THR A 45 4.56 -1.03 -16.80
CA THR A 45 5.58 -1.01 -15.73
C THR A 45 6.74 -0.07 -16.07
N LEU A 46 7.20 -0.06 -17.32
CA LEU A 46 8.25 0.88 -17.77
C LEU A 46 7.78 2.35 -17.72
N GLU A 47 6.53 2.64 -18.06
CA GLU A 47 5.98 4.00 -17.92
C GLU A 47 5.84 4.42 -16.46
N VAL A 48 5.37 3.53 -15.57
CA VAL A 48 5.37 3.78 -14.12
C VAL A 48 6.78 4.07 -13.62
N ILE A 49 7.79 3.33 -14.08
CA ILE A 49 9.19 3.63 -13.74
C ILE A 49 9.56 5.03 -14.23
N ARG A 50 9.24 5.43 -15.46
CA ARG A 50 9.56 6.79 -15.96
C ARG A 50 8.94 7.88 -15.09
N ASN A 51 7.73 7.68 -14.60
CA ASN A 51 6.99 8.62 -13.76
C ASN A 51 7.34 8.54 -12.25
N SER A 52 7.97 7.46 -11.81
CA SER A 52 8.31 7.25 -10.40
C SER A 52 9.45 8.16 -9.92
N GLU A 53 9.46 8.41 -8.60
CA GLU A 53 10.53 9.12 -7.91
C GLU A 53 11.91 8.47 -8.07
N SER A 54 12.95 9.24 -7.79
CA SER A 54 14.31 8.69 -7.74
C SER A 54 14.53 7.85 -6.46
N GLY A 55 15.60 7.04 -6.44
CA GLY A 55 15.99 6.27 -5.26
C GLY A 55 15.55 4.82 -5.26
N CYS A 56 16.26 4.00 -4.47
CA CYS A 56 16.17 2.54 -4.49
C CYS A 56 14.76 2.02 -4.21
N ILE A 57 14.09 2.55 -3.19
CA ILE A 57 12.75 2.08 -2.76
C ILE A 57 11.71 2.36 -3.86
N ALA A 58 11.65 3.59 -4.37
CA ALA A 58 10.70 3.97 -5.41
C ALA A 58 10.88 3.14 -6.68
N ARG A 59 12.13 2.92 -7.10
CA ARG A 59 12.45 2.15 -8.31
C ARG A 59 12.08 0.67 -8.20
N TRP A 60 12.39 0.04 -7.08
CA TRP A 60 11.99 -1.35 -6.85
C TRP A 60 10.49 -1.50 -6.70
N ALA A 61 9.82 -0.56 -6.03
CA ALA A 61 8.37 -0.57 -5.89
C ALA A 61 7.69 -0.45 -7.26
N ALA A 62 8.09 0.52 -8.08
CA ALA A 62 7.59 0.70 -9.44
C ALA A 62 7.86 -0.54 -10.33
N LEU A 63 9.07 -1.09 -10.30
CA LEU A 63 9.45 -2.25 -11.09
C LEU A 63 8.63 -3.51 -10.75
N LEU A 64 8.23 -3.67 -9.49
CA LEU A 64 7.66 -4.92 -8.99
C LEU A 64 6.18 -4.81 -8.61
N HIS A 65 5.53 -3.65 -8.73
CA HIS A 65 4.17 -3.47 -8.21
C HIS A 65 3.14 -4.40 -8.87
N ASP A 66 3.36 -4.74 -10.14
CA ASP A 66 2.40 -5.44 -11.00
C ASP A 66 2.80 -6.86 -11.43
N ILE A 67 3.96 -7.36 -11.00
CA ILE A 67 4.46 -8.70 -11.40
C ILE A 67 3.49 -9.84 -11.03
N GLY A 68 2.62 -9.62 -10.04
CA GLY A 68 1.56 -10.55 -9.66
C GLY A 68 0.43 -10.68 -10.68
N LYS A 69 0.30 -9.77 -11.66
CA LYS A 69 -0.74 -9.85 -12.70
C LYS A 69 -0.64 -11.14 -13.50
N ALA A 70 0.57 -11.56 -13.87
CA ALA A 70 0.81 -12.80 -14.61
C ALA A 70 0.30 -14.06 -13.87
N GLY A 71 0.31 -14.05 -12.53
CA GLY A 71 -0.16 -15.17 -11.70
C GLY A 71 -1.60 -15.04 -11.21
N THR A 72 -2.29 -13.94 -11.52
CA THR A 72 -3.66 -13.64 -11.03
C THR A 72 -4.65 -13.31 -12.14
N ILE A 73 -4.24 -13.45 -13.41
CA ILE A 73 -5.12 -13.20 -14.54
C ILE A 73 -6.31 -14.16 -14.52
N SER A 74 -7.50 -13.57 -14.68
CA SER A 74 -8.78 -14.24 -14.85
C SER A 74 -9.59 -13.45 -15.87
N PHE A 75 -10.61 -14.06 -16.46
CA PHE A 75 -11.42 -13.43 -17.50
C PHE A 75 -12.89 -13.29 -17.07
N GLN A 76 -13.50 -12.18 -17.45
CA GLN A 76 -14.95 -12.00 -17.39
C GLN A 76 -15.62 -12.76 -18.53
N SER A 77 -16.95 -12.89 -18.46
CA SER A 77 -17.76 -13.53 -19.50
C SER A 77 -17.65 -12.84 -20.86
N ASP A 78 -17.33 -11.55 -20.89
CA ASP A 78 -17.09 -10.75 -22.10
C ASP A 78 -15.62 -10.80 -22.58
N GLY A 79 -14.77 -11.60 -21.95
CA GLY A 79 -13.34 -11.72 -22.27
C GLY A 79 -12.45 -10.64 -21.65
N THR A 80 -12.99 -9.72 -20.85
CA THR A 80 -12.17 -8.68 -20.19
C THR A 80 -11.25 -9.29 -19.11
N PRO A 81 -9.94 -9.01 -19.13
CA PRO A 81 -9.02 -9.53 -18.11
C PRO A 81 -9.19 -8.82 -16.75
N ARG A 82 -9.08 -9.59 -15.67
CA ARG A 82 -9.07 -9.14 -14.28
C ARG A 82 -7.88 -9.73 -13.53
N PHE A 83 -7.33 -8.93 -12.62
CA PHE A 83 -6.13 -9.25 -11.83
C PHE A 83 -6.42 -9.08 -10.34
N ILE A 84 -7.38 -9.86 -9.82
CA ILE A 84 -7.83 -9.70 -8.44
C ILE A 84 -6.73 -10.18 -7.49
N GLY A 85 -6.33 -9.34 -6.54
CA GLY A 85 -5.30 -9.67 -5.55
C GLY A 85 -3.87 -9.66 -6.09
N HIS A 86 -3.63 -9.12 -7.30
CA HIS A 86 -2.30 -9.04 -7.88
C HIS A 86 -1.33 -8.27 -6.96
N GLU A 87 -1.78 -7.24 -6.26
CA GLU A 87 -0.96 -6.46 -5.33
C GLU A 87 -0.40 -7.31 -4.19
N ARG A 88 -1.16 -8.30 -3.72
CA ARG A 88 -0.72 -9.25 -2.69
C ARG A 88 0.29 -10.25 -3.24
N LEU A 89 0.03 -10.78 -4.43
CA LEU A 89 0.96 -11.69 -5.09
C LEU A 89 2.26 -10.97 -5.46
N SER A 90 2.19 -9.76 -6.01
CA SER A 90 3.32 -8.88 -6.30
C SER A 90 4.16 -8.64 -5.06
N SER A 91 3.54 -8.33 -3.92
CA SER A 91 4.27 -8.12 -2.65
C SER A 91 5.02 -9.39 -2.21
N LYS A 92 4.37 -10.57 -2.30
CA LYS A 92 4.99 -11.86 -1.98
C LYS A 92 6.17 -12.19 -2.92
N LEU A 93 5.99 -11.98 -4.23
CA LEU A 93 7.06 -12.19 -5.21
C LEU A 93 8.22 -11.21 -5.00
N ALA A 94 7.89 -9.93 -4.75
CA ALA A 94 8.86 -8.89 -4.48
C ALA A 94 9.72 -9.21 -3.26
N HIS A 95 9.16 -9.79 -2.19
CA HIS A 95 9.97 -10.26 -1.06
C HIS A 95 11.10 -11.19 -1.50
N SER A 96 10.78 -12.20 -2.29
CA SER A 96 11.71 -13.23 -2.75
C SER A 96 12.77 -12.65 -3.70
N ILE A 97 12.35 -11.76 -4.61
CA ILE A 97 13.24 -11.06 -5.53
C ILE A 97 14.21 -10.14 -4.77
N LEU A 98 13.70 -9.32 -3.84
CA LEU A 98 14.54 -8.40 -3.08
C LEU A 98 15.53 -9.12 -2.15
N MET A 99 15.18 -10.33 -1.69
CA MET A 99 16.11 -11.24 -1.02
C MET A 99 17.19 -11.75 -1.99
N ARG A 100 16.81 -12.22 -3.18
CA ARG A 100 17.74 -12.66 -4.25
C ARG A 100 18.76 -11.58 -4.61
N TYR A 101 18.33 -10.31 -4.64
CA TYR A 101 19.15 -9.14 -4.91
C TYR A 101 19.77 -8.48 -3.66
N GLN A 102 19.67 -9.12 -2.49
CA GLN A 102 20.32 -8.69 -1.25
C GLN A 102 20.00 -7.25 -0.80
N ILE A 103 18.82 -6.73 -1.13
CA ILE A 103 18.37 -5.40 -0.70
C ILE A 103 18.19 -5.38 0.82
N ALA A 104 18.59 -4.33 1.54
CA ALA A 104 18.59 -4.33 3.00
C ALA A 104 17.18 -4.54 3.60
N LYS A 105 17.08 -5.28 4.71
CA LYS A 105 15.79 -5.65 5.35
C LYS A 105 14.83 -4.47 5.56
N PRO A 106 15.26 -3.28 6.06
CA PRO A 106 14.37 -2.14 6.22
C PRO A 106 13.76 -1.66 4.89
N GLN A 107 14.58 -1.61 3.82
CA GLN A 107 14.11 -1.23 2.48
C GLN A 107 13.14 -2.27 1.93
N ARG A 108 13.44 -3.57 2.06
CA ARG A 108 12.55 -4.64 1.60
C ARG A 108 11.17 -4.55 2.24
N GLN A 109 11.12 -4.25 3.54
CA GLN A 109 9.85 -4.11 4.27
C GLN A 109 9.03 -2.93 3.75
N ILE A 110 9.65 -1.78 3.47
CA ILE A 110 8.96 -0.63 2.88
C ILE A 110 8.44 -0.97 1.47
N ILE A 111 9.29 -1.54 0.61
CA ILE A 111 8.93 -1.89 -0.77
C ILE A 111 7.74 -2.86 -0.78
N GLN A 112 7.77 -3.93 0.02
CA GLN A 112 6.67 -4.90 0.11
C GLN A 112 5.35 -4.26 0.56
N ARG A 113 5.41 -3.34 1.53
CA ARG A 113 4.22 -2.67 2.07
C ARG A 113 3.62 -1.71 1.05
N VAL A 114 4.45 -0.95 0.36
CA VAL A 114 4.02 -0.02 -0.70
C VAL A 114 3.40 -0.81 -1.87
N ILE A 115 4.03 -1.89 -2.31
CA ILE A 115 3.47 -2.77 -3.37
C ILE A 115 2.13 -3.37 -2.92
N ALA A 116 2.03 -3.90 -1.70
CA ALA A 116 0.76 -4.46 -1.20
C ALA A 116 -0.37 -3.41 -1.10
N GLY A 117 0.00 -2.13 -0.99
CA GLY A 117 -0.90 -1.01 -0.83
C GLY A 117 -1.26 -0.25 -2.10
N HIS A 118 -0.61 -0.50 -3.24
CA HIS A 118 -0.70 0.43 -4.38
C HIS A 118 -2.13 0.57 -4.95
N MET A 119 -3.01 -0.42 -4.77
CA MET A 119 -4.41 -0.33 -5.18
C MET A 119 -5.34 0.35 -4.16
N ARG A 120 -4.84 0.75 -2.98
CA ARG A 120 -5.64 1.20 -1.82
C ARG A 120 -6.52 2.41 -2.12
N PHE A 121 -6.07 3.29 -3.03
CA PHE A 121 -6.73 4.56 -3.34
C PHE A 121 -7.52 4.54 -4.66
N LYS A 122 -7.65 3.39 -5.34
CA LYS A 122 -8.30 3.31 -6.66
C LYS A 122 -9.69 3.97 -6.71
N ASN A 123 -10.46 3.84 -5.62
CA ASN A 123 -11.83 4.34 -5.53
C ASN A 123 -11.96 5.55 -4.57
N SER A 124 -10.88 6.31 -4.36
CA SER A 124 -10.89 7.46 -3.44
C SER A 124 -11.55 8.71 -4.03
N GLY A 125 -11.99 8.68 -5.29
CA GLY A 125 -12.47 9.86 -6.02
C GLY A 125 -11.33 10.62 -6.70
N GLU A 126 -11.68 11.75 -7.31
CA GLU A 126 -10.77 12.57 -8.11
C GLU A 126 -9.59 13.09 -7.28
N ASP A 127 -9.85 13.62 -6.09
CA ASP A 127 -8.88 14.25 -5.18
C ASP A 127 -8.77 13.53 -3.83
N GLY A 128 -9.28 12.31 -3.76
CA GLY A 128 -9.37 11.56 -2.51
C GLY A 128 -10.62 11.87 -1.68
N SER A 129 -11.50 12.79 -2.09
CA SER A 129 -12.71 13.24 -1.34
C SER A 129 -13.67 12.13 -0.88
N LEU A 130 -13.73 10.98 -1.56
CA LEU A 130 -14.63 9.89 -1.18
C LEU A 130 -14.16 9.11 0.06
N MET A 131 -12.93 9.35 0.53
CA MET A 131 -12.43 8.72 1.75
C MET A 131 -12.83 9.49 2.99
N LYS A 132 -13.36 8.77 3.99
CA LYS A 132 -13.70 9.36 5.28
C LYS A 132 -12.44 9.66 6.13
N PRO A 133 -12.45 10.71 6.98
CA PRO A 133 -11.30 11.06 7.82
C PRO A 133 -10.73 9.92 8.65
N GLU A 134 -11.57 9.10 9.29
CA GLU A 134 -11.17 7.94 10.09
C GLU A 134 -10.46 6.87 9.26
N THR A 135 -10.83 6.75 7.97
CA THR A 135 -10.17 5.80 7.05
C THR A 135 -8.78 6.29 6.68
N LEU A 136 -8.64 7.59 6.42
CA LEU A 136 -7.34 8.20 6.17
C LEU A 136 -6.45 8.13 7.40
N LEU A 137 -6.98 8.44 8.59
CA LEU A 137 -6.22 8.33 9.84
C LEU A 137 -5.72 6.90 10.08
N ARG A 138 -6.58 5.89 9.88
CA ARG A 138 -6.19 4.48 9.94
C ARG A 138 -5.07 4.15 8.95
N ILE A 139 -5.15 4.64 7.72
CA ILE A 139 -4.09 4.42 6.72
C ILE A 139 -2.79 5.11 7.15
N ALA A 140 -2.85 6.34 7.67
CA ALA A 140 -1.68 7.08 8.12
C ALA A 140 -0.97 6.36 9.28
N ASP A 141 -1.71 5.91 10.30
CA ASP A 141 -1.15 5.10 11.40
C ASP A 141 -0.57 3.79 10.88
N GLN A 142 -1.32 3.09 10.01
CA GLN A 142 -0.87 1.81 9.46
C GLN A 142 0.45 1.96 8.71
N TYR A 143 0.59 2.93 7.79
CA TYR A 143 1.77 3.06 6.95
C TYR A 143 2.92 3.86 7.58
N GLY A 144 2.62 4.76 8.52
CA GLY A 144 3.60 5.64 9.13
C GLY A 144 4.45 6.35 8.08
N ALA A 145 5.78 6.31 8.24
CA ALA A 145 6.71 6.94 7.31
C ALA A 145 6.62 6.41 5.86
N ALA A 146 6.13 5.18 5.65
CA ALA A 146 6.01 4.58 4.31
C ALA A 146 4.82 5.12 3.50
N LEU A 147 3.95 5.93 4.11
CA LEU A 147 2.77 6.52 3.46
C LEU A 147 3.14 7.34 2.24
N TRP A 148 4.21 8.12 2.32
CA TRP A 148 4.61 9.02 1.24
C TRP A 148 5.11 8.25 0.02
N GLN A 149 5.91 7.18 0.23
CA GLN A 149 6.35 6.30 -0.85
C GLN A 149 5.18 5.51 -1.46
N LEU A 150 4.14 5.19 -0.67
CA LEU A 150 2.91 4.63 -1.20
C LEU A 150 2.24 5.62 -2.16
N LEU A 151 2.06 6.86 -1.73
CA LEU A 151 1.47 7.91 -2.55
C LEU A 151 2.29 8.18 -3.83
N ASP A 152 3.62 8.13 -3.75
CA ASP A 152 4.51 8.27 -4.92
C ASP A 152 4.29 7.16 -5.95
N LEU A 153 4.21 5.90 -5.49
CA LEU A 153 3.95 4.77 -6.39
C LEU A 153 2.56 4.91 -7.03
N VAL A 154 1.54 5.23 -6.25
CA VAL A 154 0.17 5.40 -6.76
C VAL A 154 0.09 6.55 -7.77
N HIS A 155 0.83 7.63 -7.54
CA HIS A 155 0.87 8.75 -8.48
C HIS A 155 1.50 8.33 -9.81
N ALA A 156 2.65 7.66 -9.75
CA ALA A 156 3.34 7.18 -10.95
C ALA A 156 2.49 6.18 -11.75
N ASP A 157 1.75 5.30 -11.07
CA ASP A 157 0.80 4.36 -11.67
C ASP A 157 -0.38 5.08 -12.33
N ASN A 158 -1.02 6.03 -11.63
CA ASN A 158 -2.11 6.83 -12.18
C ASN A 158 -1.68 7.61 -13.44
N LEU A 159 -0.45 8.11 -13.49
CA LEU A 159 0.07 8.84 -14.65
C LEU A 159 0.36 7.93 -15.87
N ALA A 160 0.59 6.62 -15.64
CA ALA A 160 0.85 5.64 -16.71
C ALA A 160 -0.44 5.07 -17.36
N HIS A 161 -1.61 5.36 -16.78
CA HIS A 161 -2.88 4.96 -17.37
C HIS A 161 -3.16 5.66 -18.71
N ALA A 162 -4.12 5.13 -19.48
CA ALA A 162 -4.53 5.78 -20.73
C ALA A 162 -5.06 7.20 -20.45
N PRO A 163 -4.86 8.18 -21.35
CA PRO A 163 -5.10 9.60 -21.08
C PRO A 163 -6.46 9.93 -20.44
N GLN A 164 -7.53 9.28 -20.87
CA GLN A 164 -8.89 9.47 -20.38
C GLN A 164 -9.17 8.85 -18.99
N TYR A 165 -8.27 8.01 -18.49
CA TYR A 165 -8.37 7.36 -17.18
C TYR A 165 -7.28 7.81 -16.19
N ARG A 166 -6.35 8.69 -16.62
CA ARG A 166 -5.38 9.29 -15.72
C ARG A 166 -6.10 10.12 -14.67
N ASN A 167 -5.58 10.09 -13.45
CA ASN A 167 -6.07 10.92 -12.36
C ASN A 167 -4.90 11.64 -11.67
N PRO A 168 -4.42 12.75 -12.26
CA PRO A 168 -3.26 13.48 -11.73
C PRO A 168 -3.55 14.15 -10.37
N GLU A 169 -4.81 14.50 -10.09
CA GLU A 169 -5.20 15.25 -8.89
C GLU A 169 -5.42 14.38 -7.64
N GLN A 170 -5.54 13.05 -7.81
CA GLN A 170 -5.81 12.13 -6.70
C GLN A 170 -4.76 12.21 -5.60
N VAL A 171 -3.49 12.06 -5.97
CA VAL A 171 -2.40 12.02 -4.99
C VAL A 171 -2.12 13.40 -4.40
N PRO A 172 -2.08 14.51 -5.17
CA PRO A 172 -2.05 15.86 -4.60
C PRO A 172 -3.18 16.14 -3.60
N GLY A 173 -4.42 15.72 -3.91
CA GLY A 173 -5.55 15.80 -3.00
C GLY A 173 -5.35 14.98 -1.72
N LEU A 174 -4.99 13.70 -1.85
CA LEU A 174 -4.69 12.83 -0.71
C LEU A 174 -3.57 13.38 0.17
N ARG A 175 -2.47 13.88 -0.43
CA ARG A 175 -1.35 14.50 0.30
C ARG A 175 -1.82 15.66 1.18
N ARG A 176 -2.63 16.58 0.63
CA ARG A 176 -3.22 17.69 1.40
C ARG A 176 -4.04 17.18 2.59
N ARG A 177 -4.89 16.19 2.36
CA ARG A 177 -5.74 15.61 3.41
C ARG A 177 -4.93 14.89 4.50
N PHE A 178 -3.90 14.13 4.14
CA PHE A 178 -3.02 13.49 5.12
C PHE A 178 -2.23 14.50 5.94
N LEU A 179 -1.74 15.58 5.32
CA LEU A 179 -1.05 16.66 6.04
C LEU A 179 -1.99 17.39 7.02
N ASP A 180 -3.23 17.66 6.62
CA ASP A 180 -4.24 18.26 7.50
C ASP A 180 -4.48 17.38 8.74
N LEU A 181 -4.66 16.07 8.54
CA LEU A 181 -4.81 15.12 9.65
C LEU A 181 -3.57 15.11 10.55
N GLN A 182 -2.37 15.04 9.98
CA GLN A 182 -1.12 15.01 10.75
C GLN A 182 -0.91 16.27 11.60
N ASN A 183 -1.41 17.41 11.15
CA ASN A 183 -1.27 18.68 11.86
C ASN A 183 -2.34 18.89 12.94
N ARG A 184 -3.53 18.31 12.75
CA ARG A 184 -4.69 18.57 13.62
C ARG A 184 -4.94 17.47 14.65
N ILE A 185 -4.66 16.22 14.30
CA ILE A 185 -5.05 15.07 15.12
C ILE A 185 -3.91 14.71 16.09
N PRO A 186 -4.18 14.63 17.41
CA PRO A 186 -3.18 14.21 18.38
C PRO A 186 -2.77 12.76 18.13
N ARG A 187 -1.54 12.37 18.49
CA ARG A 187 -1.09 10.98 18.30
C ARG A 187 -1.81 10.06 19.29
N PHE A 188 -2.14 8.85 18.83
CA PHE A 188 -2.64 7.78 19.71
C PHE A 188 -1.75 7.60 20.94
N CYS A 189 -2.37 7.58 22.12
CA CYS A 189 -1.68 7.80 23.39
C CYS A 189 -1.60 6.57 24.31
N LEU A 190 -2.12 5.42 23.88
CA LEU A 190 -2.03 4.16 24.64
C LEU A 190 -0.98 3.21 24.10
N THR A 191 -0.38 2.46 25.01
CA THR A 191 0.53 1.35 24.75
C THR A 191 0.03 0.09 25.46
N GLY A 192 0.58 -1.07 25.10
CA GLY A 192 0.29 -2.31 25.84
C GLY A 192 0.67 -2.20 27.32
N LYS A 193 1.69 -1.42 27.68
CA LYS A 193 2.09 -1.21 29.06
C LYS A 193 0.99 -0.50 29.86
N ASP A 194 0.35 0.53 29.28
CA ASP A 194 -0.75 1.23 29.96
C ASP A 194 -1.88 0.26 30.33
N LEU A 195 -2.23 -0.67 29.44
CA LEU A 195 -3.25 -1.69 29.70
C LEU A 195 -2.82 -2.73 30.74
N ILE A 196 -1.54 -3.14 30.74
CA ILE A 196 -0.99 -4.05 31.76
C ILE A 196 -1.07 -3.39 33.14
N ASP A 197 -0.56 -2.17 33.25
CA ASP A 197 -0.44 -1.45 34.52
C ASP A 197 -1.83 -1.08 35.09
N THR A 198 -2.80 -0.74 34.23
CA THR A 198 -4.15 -0.35 34.65
C THR A 198 -5.03 -1.56 34.99
N PHE A 199 -4.96 -2.63 34.20
CA PHE A 199 -5.94 -3.72 34.24
C PHE A 199 -5.38 -5.08 34.67
N GLY A 200 -4.07 -5.19 34.92
CA GLY A 200 -3.41 -6.43 35.30
C GLY A 200 -3.44 -7.51 34.22
N ILE A 201 -3.54 -7.12 32.95
CA ILE A 201 -3.64 -8.06 31.83
C ILE A 201 -2.26 -8.62 31.50
N ALA A 202 -2.13 -9.94 31.39
CA ALA A 202 -0.88 -10.56 30.97
C ALA A 202 -0.59 -10.30 29.48
N PRO A 203 0.69 -10.18 29.06
CA PRO A 203 1.05 -10.10 27.65
C PRO A 203 0.50 -11.28 26.84
N GLY A 204 -0.19 -11.01 25.74
CA GLY A 204 -0.79 -12.05 24.90
C GLY A 204 -1.78 -11.51 23.87
N PRO A 205 -2.50 -12.41 23.16
CA PRO A 205 -3.46 -12.04 22.13
C PRO A 205 -4.55 -11.06 22.61
N LEU A 206 -5.05 -11.26 23.83
CA LEU A 206 -6.05 -10.38 24.45
C LEU A 206 -5.54 -8.94 24.64
N LEU A 207 -4.29 -8.76 25.08
CA LEU A 207 -3.70 -7.44 25.20
C LEU A 207 -3.64 -6.73 23.84
N GLY A 208 -3.27 -7.47 22.79
CA GLY A 208 -3.22 -6.96 21.43
C GLY A 208 -4.60 -6.59 20.88
N SER A 209 -5.62 -7.42 21.13
CA SER A 209 -7.00 -7.14 20.69
C SER A 209 -7.57 -5.90 21.39
N LEU A 210 -7.34 -5.74 22.68
CA LEU A 210 -7.79 -4.56 23.43
C LEU A 210 -7.05 -3.29 22.98
N LEU A 211 -5.74 -3.36 22.74
CA LEU A 211 -5.00 -2.22 22.20
C LEU A 211 -5.51 -1.85 20.79
N GLN A 212 -5.87 -2.85 19.97
CA GLN A 212 -6.47 -2.61 18.67
C GLN A 212 -7.88 -2.00 18.80
N ALA A 213 -8.70 -2.46 19.75
CA ALA A 213 -10.02 -1.89 20.01
C ALA A 213 -9.91 -0.41 20.43
N ALA A 214 -8.95 -0.07 21.29
CA ALA A 214 -8.67 1.31 21.67
C ALA A 214 -8.24 2.16 20.46
N LYS A 215 -7.40 1.61 19.57
CA LYS A 215 -7.04 2.28 18.31
C LYS A 215 -8.24 2.50 17.40
N GLU A 216 -9.12 1.52 17.27
CA GLU A 216 -10.33 1.64 16.45
C GLU A 216 -11.29 2.70 17.00
N ALA A 217 -11.43 2.79 18.33
CA ALA A 217 -12.18 3.87 18.99
C ALA A 217 -11.55 5.23 18.71
N TRP A 218 -10.22 5.36 18.89
CA TRP A 218 -9.48 6.58 18.58
C TRP A 218 -9.58 7.00 17.10
N TYR A 219 -9.67 6.07 16.16
CA TYR A 219 -9.90 6.45 14.76
C TYR A 219 -11.25 7.12 14.54
N GLN A 220 -12.28 6.76 15.33
CA GLN A 220 -13.61 7.37 15.25
C GLN A 220 -13.66 8.72 15.97
N ASP A 221 -12.98 8.82 17.11
CA ASP A 221 -12.89 10.04 17.92
C ASP A 221 -11.43 10.29 18.35
N PRO A 222 -10.66 11.03 17.53
CA PRO A 222 -9.24 11.23 17.78
C PRO A 222 -8.94 12.18 18.95
N GLU A 223 -9.94 12.90 19.46
CA GLU A 223 -9.80 13.78 20.62
C GLU A 223 -9.78 12.99 21.93
N MET A 224 -10.18 11.71 21.90
CA MET A 224 -10.17 10.85 23.08
C MET A 224 -8.79 10.81 23.74
N GLY A 225 -8.74 11.28 24.97
CA GLY A 225 -7.56 11.24 25.82
C GLY A 225 -7.26 9.83 26.33
N ARG A 226 -6.11 9.71 27.03
CA ARG A 226 -5.68 8.45 27.66
C ARG A 226 -6.77 7.87 28.57
N GLU A 227 -7.36 8.68 29.44
CA GLU A 227 -8.35 8.24 30.42
C GLU A 227 -9.64 7.74 29.76
N GLU A 228 -10.12 8.45 28.74
CA GLU A 228 -11.33 8.07 27.99
C GLU A 228 -11.14 6.76 27.22
N LEU A 229 -9.95 6.55 26.64
CA LEU A 229 -9.63 5.29 25.97
C LEU A 229 -9.52 4.12 26.96
N LEU A 230 -9.00 4.36 28.17
CA LEU A 230 -8.96 3.33 29.22
C LEU A 230 -10.38 2.98 29.70
N ASP A 231 -11.24 3.97 29.94
CA ASP A 231 -12.65 3.75 30.30
C ASP A 231 -13.42 2.99 29.21
N TYR A 232 -13.19 3.32 27.93
CA TYR A 232 -13.75 2.58 26.79
C TYR A 232 -13.38 1.08 26.85
N ILE A 233 -12.11 0.78 27.11
CA ILE A 233 -11.62 -0.60 27.22
C ILE A 233 -12.19 -1.32 28.44
N ASP A 234 -12.30 -0.65 29.58
CA ASP A 234 -12.87 -1.27 30.78
C ASP A 234 -14.34 -1.66 30.57
N LYS A 235 -15.13 -0.77 29.94
CA LYS A 235 -16.52 -1.05 29.57
C LYS A 235 -16.65 -2.24 28.62
N GLN A 236 -15.78 -2.37 27.61
CA GLN A 236 -15.81 -3.53 26.72
C GLN A 236 -15.51 -4.84 27.46
N ARG A 237 -14.48 -4.86 28.30
CA ARG A 237 -14.10 -6.04 29.08
C ARG A 237 -15.23 -6.52 30.01
N LEU A 238 -15.98 -5.59 30.59
CA LEU A 238 -17.13 -5.90 31.46
C LEU A 238 -18.34 -6.44 30.68
N GLN A 239 -18.51 -6.07 29.42
CA GLN A 239 -19.58 -6.60 28.56
C GLN A 239 -19.30 -8.04 28.11
N GLU A 240 -18.06 -8.34 27.73
CA GLU A 240 -17.64 -9.70 27.35
C GLU A 240 -17.82 -10.68 28.51
N ARG A 241 -17.47 -10.29 29.74
CA ARG A 241 -17.68 -11.12 30.95
C ARG A 241 -19.15 -11.39 31.33
N LYS A 242 -20.10 -10.62 30.78
CA LYS A 242 -21.53 -10.83 31.01
C LYS A 242 -22.18 -11.72 29.96
N THR A 243 -21.47 -12.00 28.87
CA THR A 243 -21.95 -12.82 27.75
C THR A 243 -21.37 -14.24 27.77
N ASP A 244 -20.39 -14.50 28.64
CA ASP A 244 -19.91 -15.83 29.06
C ASP A 244 -20.66 -16.31 30.32
#